data_AF-A0A0N0XRV1-F1
#
_entry.id   AF-A0A0N0XRV1-F1
#
_cell.length_a   1.000
_cell.length_b   1.000
_cell.length_c   1.000
_cell.angle_alpha   90.00
_cell.angle_beta   90.00
_cell.angle_gamma   90.00
#
_symmetry.space_group_name_H-M   'P 1'
#
loop_
_entity.id
_entity.type
_entity.pdbx_description
1 polymer ?
#
loop_
_entity_poly.entity_id
_entity_poly.type
_entity_poly.pdbx_seq_one_letter_code
_entity_poly.pdbx_strand_id
1 'polypeptide(L)'
;VIKVLLQMRHRTLAKSLHCDTVNPYIDLDGSPFHLVRERRPWPALRDAEGRELPRRAGVSSFGFGGVNAHVVLEEYVGNWPAGSTRAGSARPTCRTSPTPCRRAGSRWRSASPS
;
A
#
# COMPACT_ATOMS: atom_id res chain seq x y z
N VAL A 1 -0.74 5.67 -6.14
CA VAL A 1 -0.41 4.26 -5.78
C VAL A 1 -0.09 4.08 -4.29
N ILE A 2 0.86 4.83 -3.70
CA ILE A 2 1.27 4.64 -2.28
C ILE A 2 0.11 4.66 -1.26
N LYS A 3 -0.88 5.55 -1.45
CA LYS A 3 -2.09 5.63 -0.62
C LYS A 3 -2.78 4.26 -0.52
N VAL A 4 -2.99 3.58 -1.65
CA VAL A 4 -3.67 2.28 -1.71
C VAL A 4 -2.86 1.20 -0.99
N LEU A 5 -1.54 1.15 -1.21
CA LEU A 5 -0.67 0.17 -0.54
C LEU A 5 -0.74 0.30 0.99
N LEU A 6 -0.72 1.55 1.50
CA LEU A 6 -0.86 1.81 2.93
C LEU A 6 -2.28 1.47 3.44
N GLN A 7 -3.32 1.79 2.67
CA GLN A 7 -4.69 1.45 3.03
C GLN A 7 -4.92 -0.07 3.10
N MET A 8 -4.29 -0.85 2.20
CA MET A 8 -4.29 -2.32 2.27
C MET A 8 -3.54 -2.82 3.52
N ARG A 9 -2.32 -2.32 3.75
CA ARG A 9 -1.50 -2.68 4.92
C ARG A 9 -2.22 -2.43 6.25
N HIS A 10 -2.90 -1.29 6.36
CA HIS A 10 -3.62 -0.87 7.57
C HIS A 10 -5.10 -1.26 7.57
N ARG A 11 -5.57 -1.97 6.52
CA ARG A 11 -6.98 -2.37 6.33
C ARG A 11 -7.98 -1.25 6.61
N THR A 12 -7.65 -0.04 6.18
CA THR A 12 -8.38 1.19 6.52
C THR A 12 -8.48 2.08 5.30
N LEU A 13 -9.68 2.57 4.98
CA LEU A 13 -9.89 3.60 3.97
C LEU A 13 -9.63 4.97 4.61
N ALA A 14 -8.65 5.68 4.05
CA ALA A 14 -8.33 7.05 4.45
C ALA A 14 -9.31 8.06 3.82
N LYS A 15 -9.74 9.04 4.63
CA LYS A 15 -10.58 10.17 4.22
C LYS A 15 -9.99 10.86 2.98
N SER A 16 -10.85 11.17 2.01
CA SER A 16 -10.55 12.12 0.95
C SER A 16 -10.77 13.54 1.47
N LEU A 17 -9.80 14.42 1.25
CA LEU A 17 -9.88 15.80 1.70
C LEU A 17 -10.64 16.64 0.68
N HIS A 18 -11.29 17.71 1.15
CA HIS A 18 -12.01 18.69 0.31
C HIS A 18 -13.09 18.09 -0.59
N CYS A 19 -13.73 17.00 -0.15
CA CYS A 19 -14.78 16.31 -0.89
C CYS A 19 -16.11 16.27 -0.13
N ASP A 20 -16.38 17.29 0.69
CA ASP A 20 -17.61 17.40 1.48
C ASP A 20 -18.80 17.71 0.55
N THR A 21 -18.62 18.64 -0.37
CA THR A 21 -19.55 18.94 -1.47
C THR A 21 -19.13 18.20 -2.73
N VAL A 22 -20.02 17.41 -3.32
CA VAL A 22 -19.79 16.72 -4.60
C VAL A 22 -19.93 17.73 -5.73
N ASN A 23 -19.06 17.64 -6.74
CA ASN A 23 -19.21 18.44 -7.95
C ASN A 23 -20.56 18.12 -8.63
N PRO A 24 -21.45 19.10 -8.88
CA PRO A 24 -22.77 18.85 -9.47
C PRO A 24 -22.73 18.22 -10.87
N TYR A 25 -21.58 18.28 -11.57
CA TYR A 25 -21.39 17.60 -12.86
C TYR A 25 -21.04 16.12 -12.72
N ILE A 26 -20.91 15.60 -11.50
CA ILE A 26 -20.65 14.19 -11.23
C ILE A 26 -21.90 13.57 -10.63
N ASP A 27 -22.56 12.71 -11.41
CA ASP A 27 -23.67 11.91 -10.92
C ASP A 27 -23.13 10.65 -10.22
N LEU A 28 -23.35 10.57 -8.91
CA LEU A 28 -23.03 9.40 -8.11
C LEU A 28 -24.29 8.61 -7.74
N ASP A 29 -25.47 9.18 -7.90
CA ASP A 29 -26.73 8.59 -7.48
C ASP A 29 -27.06 7.41 -8.41
N GLY A 30 -27.28 6.23 -7.83
CA GLY A 30 -27.47 4.99 -8.60
C GLY A 30 -26.19 4.33 -9.12
N SER A 31 -25.01 4.93 -8.86
CA SER A 31 -23.72 4.31 -9.17
C SER A 31 -23.20 3.47 -7.99
N PRO A 32 -22.31 2.47 -8.22
CA PRO A 32 -21.64 1.76 -7.13
C PRO A 32 -20.56 2.60 -6.43
N PHE A 33 -20.28 3.81 -6.93
CA PHE A 33 -19.20 4.67 -6.45
C PHE A 33 -19.68 5.59 -5.35
N HIS A 34 -18.84 5.73 -4.32
CA HIS A 34 -19.10 6.62 -3.20
C HIS A 34 -17.80 7.25 -2.72
N LEU A 35 -17.91 8.49 -2.25
CA LEU A 35 -16.75 9.22 -1.72
C LEU A 35 -16.46 8.79 -0.28
N VAL A 36 -15.17 8.57 0.01
CA VAL A 36 -14.70 8.26 1.37
C VAL A 36 -14.57 9.57 2.16
N ARG A 37 -15.67 10.01 2.78
CA ARG A 37 -15.73 11.26 3.56
C ARG A 37 -15.07 11.16 4.94
N GLU A 38 -14.93 9.95 5.47
CA GLU A 38 -14.38 9.68 6.79
C GLU A 38 -13.42 8.50 6.75
N ARG A 39 -12.48 8.47 7.70
CA ARG A 39 -11.60 7.32 7.89
C ARG A 39 -12.43 6.18 8.44
N ARG A 40 -12.44 5.03 7.76
CA ARG A 40 -13.21 3.85 8.18
C ARG A 40 -12.47 2.55 7.89
N PRO A 41 -12.80 1.44 8.58
CA PRO A 41 -12.28 0.14 8.23
C PRO A 41 -12.53 -0.19 6.75
N TRP A 42 -11.58 -0.87 6.12
CA TRP A 42 -11.77 -1.45 4.80
C TRP A 42 -12.15 -2.92 4.98
N PRO A 43 -13.43 -3.30 4.95
CA PRO A 43 -13.82 -4.70 5.10
C PRO A 43 -13.35 -5.52 3.90
N ALA A 44 -12.90 -6.75 4.15
CA ALA A 44 -12.74 -7.75 3.10
C ALA A 44 -14.13 -8.24 2.69
N LEU A 45 -14.33 -8.47 1.40
CA LEU A 45 -15.53 -9.15 0.93
C LEU A 45 -15.45 -10.63 1.33
N ARG A 46 -16.60 -11.30 1.41
CA ARG A 46 -16.67 -12.74 1.67
C ARG A 46 -17.32 -13.43 0.49
N ASP A 47 -16.86 -14.63 0.16
CA ASP A 47 -17.52 -15.50 -0.81
C ASP A 47 -18.71 -16.24 -0.20
N ALA A 48 -19.38 -17.08 -1.01
CA ALA A 48 -20.55 -17.85 -0.58
C ALA A 48 -20.20 -18.86 0.53
N GLU A 49 -18.93 -19.28 0.62
CA GLU A 49 -18.41 -20.19 1.65
C GLU A 49 -17.92 -19.44 2.90
N GLY A 50 -18.04 -18.12 2.94
CA GLY A 50 -17.67 -17.28 4.08
C GLY A 50 -16.17 -16.98 4.19
N ARG A 51 -15.36 -17.32 3.17
CA ARG A 51 -13.92 -17.02 3.14
C ARG A 51 -13.69 -15.57 2.76
N GLU A 52 -12.71 -14.94 3.41
CA GLU A 52 -12.35 -13.56 3.09
C GLU A 52 -11.61 -13.48 1.75
N LEU A 53 -12.15 -12.65 0.86
CA LEU A 53 -11.56 -12.31 -0.42
C LEU A 53 -10.52 -11.20 -0.23
N PRO A 54 -9.38 -11.26 -0.94
CA PRO A 54 -8.39 -10.19 -0.91
C PRO A 54 -9.00 -8.84 -1.31
N ARG A 55 -8.60 -7.76 -0.62
CA ARG A 55 -9.01 -6.41 -1.00
C ARG A 55 -8.42 -6.04 -2.36
N ARG A 56 -9.21 -5.40 -3.21
CA ARG A 56 -8.79 -4.94 -4.53
C ARG A 56 -9.01 -3.45 -4.68
N ALA A 57 -8.11 -2.79 -5.40
CA ALA A 57 -8.26 -1.39 -5.75
C ALA A 57 -7.69 -1.08 -7.14
N GLY A 58 -8.41 -0.24 -7.87
CA GLY A 58 -7.92 0.39 -9.09
C GLY A 58 -7.23 1.72 -8.79
N VAL A 59 -6.14 2.01 -9.50
CA VAL A 59 -5.48 3.32 -9.50
C VAL A 59 -5.40 3.81 -10.93
N SER A 60 -6.07 4.91 -11.23
CA SER A 60 -5.99 5.60 -12.51
C SER A 60 -5.12 6.86 -12.40
N SER A 61 -4.39 7.17 -13.47
CA SER A 61 -3.62 8.40 -13.63
C SER A 61 -3.82 8.93 -15.06
N PHE A 62 -4.16 10.21 -15.17
CA PHE A 62 -4.43 10.88 -16.44
C PHE A 62 -3.48 12.07 -16.57
N GLY A 63 -2.59 12.03 -17.55
CA GLY A 63 -1.65 13.11 -17.85
C GLY A 63 -2.25 14.11 -18.83
N PHE A 64 -1.93 15.40 -18.67
CA PHE A 64 -2.43 16.47 -19.55
C PHE A 64 -2.13 16.23 -21.04
N GLY A 65 -1.01 15.59 -21.37
CA GLY A 65 -0.65 15.22 -22.74
C GLY A 65 -1.44 14.03 -23.33
N GLY A 66 -2.50 13.57 -22.67
CA GLY A 66 -3.33 12.45 -23.13
C GLY A 66 -2.79 11.05 -22.76
N VAL A 67 -1.68 10.97 -22.02
CA VAL A 67 -1.13 9.69 -21.55
C VAL A 67 -1.91 9.21 -20.33
N ASN A 68 -2.49 8.03 -20.45
CA ASN A 68 -3.34 7.43 -19.41
C ASN A 68 -2.72 6.12 -18.94
N ALA A 69 -2.77 5.89 -17.63
CA ALA A 69 -2.34 4.63 -17.02
C ALA A 69 -3.38 4.18 -15.99
N HIS A 70 -3.67 2.88 -15.98
CA HIS A 70 -4.56 2.26 -15.01
C HIS A 70 -3.94 0.96 -14.51
N VAL A 71 -3.96 0.76 -13.19
CA VAL A 71 -3.42 -0.44 -12.54
C VAL A 71 -4.44 -0.98 -11.55
N VAL A 72 -4.63 -2.29 -11.55
CA VAL A 72 -5.40 -3.02 -10.54
C VAL A 72 -4.43 -3.69 -9.56
N LEU A 73 -4.66 -3.49 -8.27
CA LEU A 73 -3.86 -4.04 -7.18
C LEU A 73 -4.74 -4.96 -6.34
N GLU A 74 -4.17 -6.07 -5.89
CA GLU A 74 -4.79 -7.02 -4.96
C GLU A 74 -3.94 -7.14 -3.68
N GLU A 75 -4.61 -7.26 -2.54
CA GLU A 75 -3.98 -7.49 -1.24
C GLU A 75 -3.25 -8.85 -1.21
N TYR A 76 -2.01 -8.84 -0.74
CA TYR A 76 -1.27 -10.08 -0.53
C TYR A 76 -1.77 -10.81 0.73
N VAL A 77 -2.28 -12.03 0.56
CA VAL A 77 -2.81 -12.89 1.65
C VAL A 77 -1.90 -14.05 2.01
N GLY A 78 -0.68 -14.12 1.45
CA GLY A 78 0.25 -15.21 1.70
C GLY A 78 1.00 -15.07 3.02
N ASN A 79 1.43 -16.21 3.58
CA ASN A 79 2.56 -16.18 4.49
C ASN A 79 3.81 -15.94 3.65
N TRP A 80 4.62 -14.96 4.02
CA TRP A 80 5.99 -14.95 3.57
C TRP A 80 6.65 -16.20 4.15
N PRO A 81 7.26 -17.11 3.36
CA PRO A 81 7.96 -18.25 3.94
C PRO A 81 9.06 -17.69 4.85
N ALA A 82 8.84 -17.81 6.15
CA ALA A 82 9.79 -17.42 7.17
C ALA A 82 10.96 -18.41 7.11
N GLY A 83 11.93 -18.11 6.25
CA GLY A 83 13.20 -18.83 6.17
C GLY A 83 13.32 -19.74 4.96
N SER A 84 13.78 -19.18 3.83
CA SER A 84 15.04 -19.74 3.32
C SER A 84 16.14 -19.17 4.21
N THR A 85 16.39 -19.84 5.32
CA THR A 85 17.64 -19.64 6.05
C THR A 85 18.72 -19.95 5.04
N ARG A 86 19.31 -18.91 4.45
CA ARG A 86 20.61 -19.04 3.79
C ARG A 86 21.55 -19.52 4.90
N ALA A 87 21.78 -20.83 4.95
CA ALA A 87 22.94 -21.39 5.61
C ALA A 87 24.15 -20.60 5.07
N GLY A 88 24.79 -19.81 5.94
CA GLY A 88 25.95 -19.00 5.61
C GLY A 88 25.70 -17.77 4.73
N SER A 89 25.06 -16.72 5.26
CA SER A 89 25.24 -15.38 4.68
C SER A 89 26.62 -14.85 5.06
N ALA A 90 27.64 -15.17 4.25
CA ALA A 90 28.74 -14.23 4.08
C ALA A 90 28.10 -12.92 3.60
N ARG A 91 28.14 -11.89 4.44
CA ARG A 91 27.67 -10.55 4.07
C ARG A 91 28.59 -10.05 2.95
N PRO A 92 28.11 -9.85 1.70
CA PRO A 92 28.92 -9.15 0.73
C PRO A 92 28.90 -7.68 1.13
N THR A 93 29.90 -7.25 1.89
CA THR A 93 30.14 -5.82 2.07
C THR A 93 30.71 -5.30 0.76
N CYS A 94 29.88 -4.65 -0.04
CA CYS A 94 30.35 -3.82 -1.13
C CYS A 94 31.13 -2.65 -0.51
N ARG A 95 32.46 -2.80 -0.40
CA ARG A 95 33.35 -1.75 0.08
C ARG A 95 33.77 -0.89 -1.11
N THR A 96 32.95 0.09 -1.47
CA THR A 96 33.34 1.15 -2.42
C THR A 96 34.13 2.23 -1.69
N SER A 97 35.40 1.94 -1.37
CA SER A 97 36.54 2.88 -1.17
C SER A 97 37.58 2.35 -0.15
N PRO A 98 38.87 2.70 -0.31
CA PRO A 98 39.93 2.35 0.65
C PRO A 98 39.95 3.21 1.92
N THR A 99 38.97 4.10 2.15
CA THR A 99 38.99 5.01 3.29
C THR A 99 38.35 4.36 4.54
N PRO A 100 38.99 4.37 5.71
CA PRO A 100 38.40 3.82 6.93
C PRO A 100 37.14 4.62 7.34
N CYS A 101 36.00 3.93 7.33
CA CYS A 101 34.68 4.48 7.63
C CYS A 101 34.55 4.88 9.10
N ARG A 102 34.59 6.18 9.39
CA ARG A 102 34.31 6.76 10.71
C ARG A 102 32.79 6.90 10.87
N ARG A 103 32.20 6.05 11.70
CA ARG A 103 30.88 6.18 12.39
C ARG A 103 29.70 6.74 11.57
N ALA A 104 28.84 5.83 11.10
CA ALA A 104 27.41 6.09 10.87
C ALA A 104 26.56 4.95 11.49
N GLY A 105 26.77 4.68 12.77
CA GLY A 105 26.20 3.53 13.48
C GLY A 105 24.92 3.78 14.29
N SER A 106 24.34 4.99 14.29
CA SER A 106 23.29 5.35 15.25
C SER A 106 21.86 5.38 14.68
N ARG A 107 21.62 5.25 13.37
CA ARG A 107 20.26 5.42 12.80
C ARG A 107 19.50 4.12 12.50
N TRP A 108 20.10 2.96 12.75
CA TRP A 108 19.53 1.65 12.41
C TRP A 108 18.98 0.86 13.61
N ARG A 109 19.02 1.41 14.83
CA ARG A 109 18.77 0.66 16.06
C ARG A 109 17.50 1.06 16.82
N SER A 110 16.57 1.79 16.19
CA SER A 110 15.37 2.31 16.88
C SER A 110 14.03 1.85 16.28
N ALA A 111 13.99 0.69 15.60
CA ALA A 111 12.74 0.13 15.12
C ALA A 111 12.67 -1.38 15.38
N SER A 112 12.53 -1.74 16.66
CA SER A 112 12.07 -3.06 17.10
C SER A 112 10.90 -2.81 18.07
N PRO A 113 9.66 -3.21 17.75
CA PRO A 113 8.55 -3.07 18.68
C PRO A 113 8.57 -4.18 19.73
N SER A 114 8.20 -3.82 20.95
CA SER A 114 7.85 -4.69 22.08
C SER A 114 6.55 -5.44 21.84
#